data_AF-A0A672PTL6-F1
#
_entry.id   AF-A0A672PTL6-F1
#
_cell.length_a   1.000
_cell.length_b   1.000
_cell.length_c   1.000
_cell.angle_alpha   90.00
_cell.angle_beta   90.00
_cell.angle_gamma   90.00
#
_symmetry.space_group_name_H-M   'P 1'
#
loop_
_entity.id
_entity.type
_entity.pdbx_description
1 polymer ?
#
loop_
_entity_poly.entity_id
_entity_poly.type
_entity_poly.pdbx_seq_one_letter_code
_entity_poly.pdbx_strand_id
1 'polypeptide(L)'
;MEALGPGPPAPTSLFQPPRRPGLGTVGKPIRLLANHFQVQIPKIDVYHYDIDIKPEKRPRRVNREVVDTMVRHFKMQIFGDSQPGYDGKRNMYTAHPLPIGRDRVDLEVTLPGEGKDQTFKVSLQWVSVVSLQMLLEALSGHLNEVPEDSVQALDVITRHLPSMRYTPVGRSFFSPPEGYYHPLGGGREVWFGFHQSVRPAMWNMMLNIDVSATAFYRAQPVIEFMCEVLDIQNINEQTKPLTDSQRVKFTKEIRGLKVEVTHCGQMKRKYRVCNVTRRPASHQTFPLQLENGQAMECTVAQYFKQKYSLQLKYPHLPCLQVGQEQKHTYLPLEVCNIVAGQRCIKKLTDNQTSTMIKATARSAPDRQEEISRLVKSNNMVGGPDPYLKEFGIVVHNDMTEVTGRVLPAPMLQYGGRNKTVATPNQGVWDMRGKQFYAGIEIKVGFVPPAEVKRVGDTLLGMATQCVQVKNVVKTSPQTLSNLCLKINAKLGGINNVLVPHQRWDLEKKKRKKKTKRFGTKLFEVNIHTHTYTHTCILKPFHTERNLKKRGDSPTNSAFTPNAKRLVAFC
;
A
#
# COMPACT_ATOMS: atom_id res chain seq x y z
N MET A 1 -35.52 -16.94 33.79
CA MET A 1 -36.14 -15.74 33.23
C MET A 1 -35.58 -14.54 33.95
N GLU A 2 -34.73 -13.77 33.28
CA GLU A 2 -34.54 -12.32 33.46
C GLU A 2 -33.71 -11.90 32.24
N ALA A 3 -34.38 -11.24 31.29
CA ALA A 3 -33.76 -10.77 30.06
C ALA A 3 -32.90 -9.55 30.41
N LEU A 4 -31.58 -9.70 30.36
CA LEU A 4 -30.67 -8.55 30.35
C LEU A 4 -30.97 -7.74 29.09
N GLY A 5 -31.57 -6.57 29.29
CA GLY A 5 -31.98 -5.68 28.21
C GLY A 5 -30.82 -5.28 27.31
N PRO A 6 -31.08 -4.90 26.05
CA PRO A 6 -30.06 -4.45 25.13
C PRO A 6 -29.33 -3.25 25.75
N GLY A 7 -28.00 -3.29 25.74
CA GLY A 7 -27.17 -2.15 26.13
C GLY A 7 -27.55 -0.88 25.37
N PRO A 8 -27.20 0.31 25.88
CA PRO A 8 -27.63 1.57 25.28
C PRO A 8 -27.24 1.62 23.79
N PRO A 9 -28.16 2.01 22.89
CA PRO A 9 -27.86 2.08 21.47
C PRO A 9 -26.68 3.03 21.24
N ALA A 10 -25.75 2.62 20.37
CA ALA A 10 -24.66 3.47 19.93
C ALA A 10 -25.23 4.83 19.48
N PRO A 11 -24.55 5.96 19.77
CA PRO A 11 -25.07 7.26 19.42
C PRO A 11 -25.28 7.34 17.90
N THR A 12 -26.55 7.39 17.49
CA THR A 12 -26.95 7.63 16.09
C THR A 12 -26.20 8.86 15.60
N SER A 13 -25.42 8.71 14.53
CA SER A 13 -24.64 9.82 14.01
C SER A 13 -25.58 10.98 13.70
N LEU A 14 -25.21 12.20 14.12
CA LEU A 14 -26.00 13.42 13.86
C LEU A 14 -26.22 13.65 12.34
N PHE A 15 -25.38 13.03 11.50
CA PHE A 15 -25.40 13.16 10.05
C PHE A 15 -25.41 11.79 9.38
N GLN A 16 -26.58 11.38 8.90
CA GLN A 16 -26.73 10.20 8.06
C GLN A 16 -26.52 10.55 6.58
N PRO A 17 -25.80 9.71 5.81
CA PRO A 17 -25.74 9.86 4.36
C PRO A 17 -27.15 9.84 3.74
N PRO A 18 -27.44 10.70 2.75
CA PRO A 18 -28.75 10.72 2.12
C PRO A 18 -29.00 9.42 1.35
N ARG A 19 -30.25 8.91 1.42
CA ARG A 19 -30.67 7.78 0.59
C ARG A 19 -30.59 8.13 -0.88
N ARG A 20 -30.37 7.09 -1.71
CA ARG A 20 -30.41 7.22 -3.17
C ARG A 20 -31.79 7.74 -3.59
N PRO A 21 -31.89 8.92 -4.24
CA PRO A 21 -33.19 9.51 -4.60
C PRO A 21 -33.85 8.85 -5.82
N GLY A 22 -33.12 8.00 -6.54
CA GLY A 22 -33.58 7.30 -7.74
C GLY A 22 -32.41 6.85 -8.62
N LEU A 23 -32.73 6.21 -9.74
CA LEU A 23 -31.78 5.81 -10.76
C LEU A 23 -31.67 6.88 -11.86
N GLY A 24 -30.47 7.08 -12.39
CA GLY A 24 -30.27 7.99 -13.52
C GLY A 24 -30.76 7.38 -14.83
N THR A 25 -31.42 8.17 -15.68
CA THR A 25 -32.04 7.72 -16.94
C THR A 25 -31.36 8.27 -18.20
N VAL A 26 -30.52 9.29 -18.08
CA VAL A 26 -29.87 9.96 -19.22
C VAL A 26 -28.64 9.18 -19.71
N GLY A 27 -28.45 9.12 -21.03
CA GLY A 27 -27.27 8.53 -21.68
C GLY A 27 -27.60 7.25 -22.44
N LYS A 28 -26.71 6.86 -23.37
CA LYS A 28 -26.87 5.64 -24.16
C LYS A 28 -26.56 4.41 -23.29
N PRO A 29 -27.41 3.38 -23.26
CA PRO A 29 -27.12 2.16 -22.50
C PRO A 29 -25.89 1.43 -23.08
N ILE A 30 -25.10 0.82 -22.20
CA ILE A 30 -23.95 0.00 -22.56
C ILE A 30 -23.86 -1.20 -21.61
N ARG A 31 -23.66 -2.40 -22.16
CA ARG A 31 -23.43 -3.61 -21.34
C ARG A 31 -22.00 -3.61 -20.83
N LEU A 32 -21.81 -3.84 -19.54
CA LEU A 32 -20.52 -3.87 -18.87
C LEU A 32 -20.40 -5.14 -18.04
N LEU A 33 -19.16 -5.59 -17.85
CA LEU A 33 -18.83 -6.62 -16.89
C LEU A 33 -18.06 -5.96 -15.74
N ALA A 34 -18.50 -6.20 -14.51
CA ALA A 34 -17.82 -5.77 -13.32
C ALA A 34 -17.03 -6.94 -12.73
N ASN A 35 -15.84 -6.66 -12.22
CA ASN A 35 -15.02 -7.60 -11.44
C ASN A 35 -15.58 -7.87 -10.02
N HIS A 36 -16.91 -7.95 -9.94
CA HIS A 36 -17.68 -8.31 -8.78
C HIS A 36 -18.35 -9.66 -9.06
N PHE A 37 -18.24 -10.56 -8.09
CA PHE A 37 -18.72 -11.93 -8.16
C PHE A 37 -19.79 -12.10 -7.09
N GLN A 38 -20.96 -12.62 -7.46
CA GLN A 38 -22.06 -12.76 -6.53
C GLN A 38 -21.71 -13.75 -5.42
N VAL A 39 -22.00 -13.38 -4.17
CA VAL A 39 -21.85 -14.23 -2.99
C VAL A 39 -23.23 -14.63 -2.52
N GLN A 40 -23.54 -15.92 -2.62
CA GLN A 40 -24.73 -16.51 -2.03
C GLN A 40 -24.44 -16.81 -0.56
N ILE A 41 -25.29 -16.28 0.32
CA ILE A 41 -25.16 -16.38 1.77
C ILE A 41 -26.36 -17.18 2.30
N PRO A 42 -26.16 -18.12 3.24
CA PRO A 42 -27.26 -18.83 3.86
C PRO A 42 -27.95 -17.98 4.93
N LYS A 43 -29.22 -18.32 5.21
CA LYS A 43 -30.01 -17.71 6.29
C LYS A 43 -29.70 -18.40 7.62
N ILE A 44 -28.50 -18.19 8.12
CA ILE A 44 -28.04 -18.77 9.40
C ILE A 44 -27.50 -17.67 10.32
N ASP A 45 -27.38 -18.05 11.58
CA ASP A 45 -26.63 -17.30 12.57
C ASP A 45 -25.18 -17.79 12.63
N VAL A 46 -24.26 -16.86 12.86
CA VAL A 46 -22.82 -17.10 13.01
C VAL A 46 -22.40 -16.72 14.43
N TYR A 47 -21.53 -17.52 15.04
CA TYR A 47 -21.15 -17.35 16.45
C TYR A 47 -19.80 -16.65 16.54
N HIS A 48 -19.75 -15.51 17.22
CA HIS A 48 -18.55 -14.70 17.40
C HIS A 48 -17.88 -15.00 18.74
N TYR A 49 -16.58 -15.26 18.68
CA TYR A 49 -15.72 -15.47 19.84
C TYR A 49 -14.55 -14.49 19.83
N ASP A 50 -14.19 -14.03 21.03
CA ASP A 50 -12.96 -13.31 21.31
C ASP A 50 -11.83 -14.30 21.57
N ILE A 51 -10.68 -14.03 20.95
CA ILE A 51 -9.44 -14.79 21.08
C ILE A 51 -8.35 -13.86 21.64
N ASP A 52 -7.89 -14.14 22.85
CA ASP A 52 -6.73 -13.46 23.45
C ASP A 52 -5.52 -14.39 23.43
N ILE A 53 -4.41 -13.97 22.81
CA ILE A 53 -3.20 -14.79 22.68
C ILE A 53 -2.05 -14.11 23.42
N LYS A 54 -1.49 -14.83 24.40
CA LYS A 54 -0.31 -14.41 25.15
C LYS A 54 0.91 -15.27 24.78
N PRO A 55 2.09 -14.65 24.60
CA PRO A 55 2.38 -13.21 24.73
C PRO A 55 1.83 -12.35 23.58
N GLU A 56 1.40 -11.14 23.92
CA GLU A 56 0.79 -10.17 22.98
C GLU A 56 1.76 -9.64 21.89
N LYS A 57 1.23 -8.87 20.94
CA LYS A 57 1.98 -8.15 19.88
C LYS A 57 2.74 -9.04 18.89
N ARG A 58 2.32 -10.28 18.72
CA ARG A 58 2.86 -11.19 17.70
C ARG A 58 2.37 -10.82 16.29
N PRO A 59 3.14 -11.15 15.23
CA PRO A 59 2.66 -10.99 13.87
C PRO A 59 1.36 -11.76 13.64
N ARG A 60 0.40 -11.19 12.89
CA ARG A 60 -0.88 -11.84 12.62
C ARG A 60 -0.74 -13.25 12.04
N ARG A 61 0.30 -13.51 11.23
CA ARG A 61 0.59 -14.84 10.70
C ARG A 61 0.83 -15.86 11.81
N VAL A 62 1.63 -15.51 12.82
CA VAL A 62 1.90 -16.38 13.98
C VAL A 62 0.61 -16.63 14.74
N ASN A 63 -0.21 -15.59 14.98
CA ASN A 63 -1.50 -15.77 15.64
C ASN A 63 -2.42 -16.76 14.91
N ARG A 64 -2.41 -16.72 13.57
CA ARG A 64 -3.20 -17.66 12.77
C ARG A 64 -2.64 -19.08 12.86
N GLU A 65 -1.33 -19.26 12.86
CA GLU A 65 -0.67 -20.57 13.08
C GLU A 65 -1.00 -21.12 14.48
N VAL A 66 -1.02 -20.26 15.52
CA VAL A 66 -1.47 -20.63 16.88
C VAL A 66 -2.92 -21.11 16.86
N VAL A 67 -3.86 -20.34 16.30
CA VAL A 67 -5.29 -20.72 16.26
C VAL A 67 -5.51 -21.98 15.41
N ASP A 68 -4.84 -22.10 14.28
CA ASP A 68 -4.90 -23.29 13.42
C ASP A 68 -4.41 -24.55 14.15
N THR A 69 -3.35 -24.41 14.98
CA THR A 69 -2.84 -25.51 15.81
C THR A 69 -3.79 -25.81 16.97
N MET A 70 -4.37 -24.79 17.60
CA MET A 70 -5.40 -24.92 18.64
C MET A 70 -6.60 -25.71 18.13
N VAL A 71 -7.13 -25.35 16.95
CA VAL A 71 -8.28 -26.02 16.34
C VAL A 71 -8.01 -27.50 16.09
N ARG A 72 -6.82 -27.84 15.58
CA ARG A 72 -6.42 -29.24 15.36
C ARG A 72 -6.21 -30.00 16.67
N HIS A 73 -5.54 -29.40 17.64
CA HIS A 73 -5.18 -30.07 18.89
C HIS A 73 -6.39 -30.31 19.80
N PHE A 74 -7.29 -29.33 19.89
CA PHE A 74 -8.50 -29.39 20.71
C PHE A 74 -9.73 -29.81 19.90
N LYS A 75 -9.53 -30.56 18.79
CA LYS A 75 -10.60 -31.01 17.89
C LYS A 75 -11.70 -31.77 18.65
N MET A 76 -11.34 -32.81 19.40
CA MET A 76 -12.33 -33.66 20.09
C MET A 76 -13.03 -32.99 21.27
N GLN A 77 -12.40 -31.96 21.87
CA GLN A 77 -12.87 -31.34 23.12
C GLN A 77 -13.76 -30.13 22.85
N ILE A 78 -13.42 -29.31 21.85
CA ILE A 78 -14.06 -28.01 21.60
C ILE A 78 -14.54 -27.90 20.17
N PHE A 79 -13.67 -28.14 19.19
CA PHE A 79 -13.94 -27.69 17.81
C PHE A 79 -14.77 -28.68 16.99
N GLY A 80 -14.80 -29.97 17.34
CA GLY A 80 -15.43 -31.01 16.54
C GLY A 80 -14.93 -30.96 15.09
N ASP A 81 -15.85 -30.93 14.12
CA ASP A 81 -15.50 -30.74 12.72
C ASP A 81 -15.49 -29.27 12.26
N SER A 82 -15.67 -28.32 13.18
CA SER A 82 -15.69 -26.88 12.88
C SER A 82 -14.34 -26.39 12.34
N GLN A 83 -14.41 -25.56 11.31
CA GLN A 83 -13.35 -24.81 10.63
C GLN A 83 -13.63 -23.31 10.86
N PRO A 84 -13.20 -22.77 12.01
CA PRO A 84 -13.45 -21.37 12.31
C PRO A 84 -12.73 -20.41 11.36
N GLY A 85 -13.40 -19.32 11.00
CA GLY A 85 -12.77 -18.17 10.35
C GLY A 85 -12.15 -17.24 11.39
N TYR A 86 -10.89 -16.85 11.21
CA TYR A 86 -10.16 -16.00 12.17
C TYR A 86 -9.52 -14.77 11.51
N ASP A 87 -9.57 -13.62 12.18
CA ASP A 87 -9.03 -12.36 11.64
C ASP A 87 -7.50 -12.18 11.85
N GLY A 88 -6.87 -13.09 12.61
CA GLY A 88 -5.46 -13.03 12.96
C GLY A 88 -5.15 -12.12 14.15
N LYS A 89 -6.18 -11.63 14.86
CA LYS A 89 -6.07 -10.78 16.04
C LYS A 89 -6.91 -11.29 17.20
N ARG A 90 -8.23 -11.10 17.15
CA ARG A 90 -9.15 -11.32 18.28
C ARG A 90 -10.48 -11.91 17.85
N ASN A 91 -10.88 -11.81 16.58
CA ASN A 91 -12.22 -12.20 16.16
C ASN A 91 -12.18 -13.55 15.46
N MET A 92 -12.85 -14.54 16.05
CA MET A 92 -13.05 -15.86 15.48
C MET A 92 -14.56 -16.13 15.32
N TYR A 93 -14.92 -16.77 14.22
CA TYR A 93 -16.31 -17.09 13.89
C TYR A 93 -16.47 -18.58 13.61
N THR A 94 -17.58 -19.17 14.03
CA THR A 94 -17.97 -20.56 13.71
C THR A 94 -19.40 -20.61 13.17
N ALA A 95 -19.71 -21.62 12.35
CA ALA A 95 -21.08 -21.83 11.83
C ALA A 95 -22.02 -22.43 12.90
N HIS A 96 -21.47 -23.13 13.89
CA HIS A 96 -22.20 -23.76 14.98
C HIS A 96 -21.63 -23.33 16.34
N PRO A 97 -22.43 -23.32 17.41
CA PRO A 97 -21.95 -22.93 18.74
C PRO A 97 -20.93 -23.95 19.26
N LEU A 98 -19.86 -23.46 19.88
CA LEU A 98 -18.86 -24.29 20.54
C LEU A 98 -19.37 -24.73 21.93
N PRO A 99 -19.01 -25.92 22.41
CA PRO A 99 -19.50 -26.47 23.69
C PRO A 99 -18.77 -25.87 24.90
N ILE A 100 -18.61 -24.54 24.95
CA ILE A 100 -17.90 -23.81 26.01
C ILE A 100 -18.82 -22.95 26.89
N GLY A 101 -20.11 -22.84 26.54
CA GLY A 101 -21.04 -21.94 27.20
C GLY A 101 -20.68 -20.46 26.98
N ARG A 102 -20.75 -19.64 28.03
CA ARG A 102 -20.38 -18.21 28.00
C ARG A 102 -19.08 -17.89 28.74
N ASP A 103 -18.54 -18.88 29.44
CA ASP A 103 -17.35 -18.71 30.27
C ASP A 103 -16.09 -18.66 29.41
N ARG A 104 -15.05 -18.01 29.95
CA ARG A 104 -13.73 -17.95 29.32
C ARG A 104 -13.04 -19.31 29.49
N VAL A 105 -12.58 -19.88 28.39
CA VAL A 105 -11.77 -21.11 28.37
C VAL A 105 -10.33 -20.75 28.04
N ASP A 106 -9.40 -21.09 28.94
CA ASP A 106 -7.97 -20.89 28.73
C ASP A 106 -7.33 -22.20 28.25
N LEU A 107 -6.59 -22.12 27.15
CA LEU A 107 -5.94 -23.23 26.47
C LEU A 107 -4.44 -22.95 26.34
N GLU A 108 -3.65 -24.01 26.35
CA GLU A 108 -2.21 -23.93 26.14
C GLU A 108 -1.85 -24.58 24.79
N VAL A 109 -1.24 -23.80 23.90
CA VAL A 109 -0.93 -24.20 22.53
C VAL A 109 0.56 -24.07 22.30
N THR A 110 1.20 -25.16 21.90
CA THR A 110 2.64 -25.18 21.63
C THR A 110 2.89 -25.24 20.14
N LEU A 111 3.66 -24.27 19.63
CA LEU A 111 4.16 -24.29 18.26
C LEU A 111 5.62 -24.78 18.24
N PRO A 112 6.01 -25.57 17.23
CA PRO A 112 7.41 -25.95 17.04
C PRO A 112 8.22 -24.68 16.72
N GLY A 113 9.22 -24.40 17.54
CA GLY A 113 10.08 -23.22 17.36
C GLY A 113 11.43 -23.57 16.72
N GLU A 114 12.14 -22.55 16.24
CA GLU A 114 13.54 -22.68 15.76
C GLU A 114 14.48 -22.84 16.98
N GLY A 115 14.51 -24.05 17.54
CA GLY A 115 15.41 -24.50 18.62
C GLY A 115 14.76 -24.74 19.98
N LYS A 116 13.68 -24.03 20.31
CA LYS A 116 12.84 -24.32 21.48
C LYS A 116 11.38 -24.12 21.12
N ASP A 117 10.55 -25.07 21.52
CA ASP A 117 9.11 -24.98 21.38
C ASP A 117 8.57 -23.74 22.07
N GLN A 118 7.62 -23.08 21.40
CA GLN A 118 7.03 -21.86 21.89
C GLN A 118 5.60 -22.13 22.32
N THR A 119 5.38 -22.02 23.63
CA THR A 119 4.06 -22.19 24.23
C THR A 119 3.33 -20.86 24.33
N PHE A 120 2.04 -20.89 24.01
CA PHE A 120 1.13 -19.76 24.01
C PHE A 120 -0.07 -20.06 24.90
N LYS A 121 -0.49 -19.07 25.69
CA LYS A 121 -1.76 -19.13 26.41
C LYS A 121 -2.81 -18.46 25.56
N VAL A 122 -3.85 -19.20 25.18
CA VAL A 122 -4.94 -18.74 24.32
C VAL A 122 -6.22 -18.77 25.12
N SER A 123 -6.92 -17.65 25.19
CA SER A 123 -8.21 -17.57 25.85
C SER A 123 -9.31 -17.41 24.82
N LEU A 124 -10.31 -18.26 24.92
CA LEU A 124 -11.48 -18.32 24.05
C LEU A 124 -12.72 -17.93 24.86
N GLN A 125 -13.46 -16.92 24.39
CA GLN A 125 -14.66 -16.44 25.07
C GLN A 125 -15.77 -16.12 24.06
N TRP A 126 -17.00 -16.57 24.33
CA TRP A 126 -18.17 -16.21 23.52
C TRP A 126 -18.49 -14.72 23.66
N VAL A 127 -18.85 -14.06 22.55
CA VAL A 127 -19.16 -12.62 22.50
C VAL A 127 -20.60 -12.37 22.09
N SER A 128 -20.99 -12.84 20.91
CA SER A 128 -22.30 -12.54 20.34
C SER A 128 -22.70 -13.54 19.26
N VAL A 129 -23.96 -13.43 18.83
CA VAL A 129 -24.48 -14.09 17.64
C VAL A 129 -24.67 -13.03 16.56
N VAL A 130 -24.15 -13.30 15.36
CA VAL A 130 -24.21 -12.43 14.18
C VAL A 130 -25.16 -13.04 13.17
N SER A 131 -26.29 -12.39 12.90
CA SER A 131 -27.32 -12.95 12.01
C SER A 131 -27.10 -12.57 10.55
N LEU A 132 -26.79 -13.56 9.70
CA LEU A 132 -26.67 -13.33 8.26
C LEU A 132 -28.03 -13.12 7.59
N GLN A 133 -29.13 -13.50 8.26
CA GLN A 133 -30.48 -13.18 7.81
C GLN A 133 -30.74 -11.68 7.85
N MET A 134 -30.36 -10.99 8.93
CA MET A 134 -30.51 -9.52 9.02
C MET A 134 -29.73 -8.80 7.91
N LEU A 135 -28.55 -9.32 7.55
CA LEU A 135 -27.79 -8.80 6.41
C LEU A 135 -28.59 -8.93 5.10
N LEU A 136 -29.22 -10.08 4.83
CA LEU A 136 -30.06 -10.26 3.64
C LEU A 136 -31.27 -9.33 3.64
N GLU A 137 -31.92 -9.12 4.79
CA GLU A 137 -33.02 -8.16 4.95
C GLU A 137 -32.57 -6.72 4.64
N ALA A 138 -31.39 -6.31 5.12
CA ALA A 138 -30.80 -5.02 4.77
C ALA A 138 -30.52 -4.87 3.27
N LEU A 139 -29.98 -5.89 2.61
CA LEU A 139 -29.67 -5.87 1.17
C LEU A 139 -30.92 -5.81 0.30
N SER A 140 -32.03 -6.36 0.77
CA SER A 140 -33.36 -6.25 0.15
C SER A 140 -34.06 -4.90 0.40
N GLY A 141 -33.49 -4.05 1.27
CA GLY A 141 -34.02 -2.73 1.60
C GLY A 141 -35.08 -2.71 2.69
N HIS A 142 -35.27 -3.82 3.43
CA HIS A 142 -36.17 -3.88 4.58
C HIS A 142 -35.57 -3.21 5.82
N LEU A 143 -34.24 -3.17 5.93
CA LEU A 143 -33.53 -2.43 6.97
C LEU A 143 -32.92 -1.14 6.43
N ASN A 144 -32.82 -0.13 7.30
CA ASN A 144 -32.30 1.19 6.95
C ASN A 144 -30.76 1.23 6.88
N GLU A 145 -30.11 0.32 7.59
CA GLU A 145 -28.65 0.25 7.72
C GLU A 145 -28.19 -1.18 7.48
N VAL A 146 -26.97 -1.31 6.95
CA VAL A 146 -26.34 -2.61 6.73
C VAL A 146 -25.61 -3.01 8.00
N PRO A 147 -25.90 -4.18 8.61
CA PRO A 147 -25.20 -4.64 9.80
C PRO A 147 -23.69 -4.81 9.56
N GLU A 148 -22.87 -3.95 10.17
CA GLU A 148 -21.41 -3.94 9.95
C GLU A 148 -20.73 -5.20 10.48
N ASP A 149 -21.22 -5.76 11.58
CA ASP A 149 -20.76 -7.00 12.20
C ASP A 149 -20.90 -8.21 11.24
N SER A 150 -22.02 -8.28 10.53
CA SER A 150 -22.31 -9.32 9.55
C SER A 150 -21.40 -9.20 8.32
N VAL A 151 -21.16 -7.97 7.85
CA VAL A 151 -20.20 -7.71 6.77
C VAL A 151 -18.78 -8.05 7.21
N GLN A 152 -18.40 -7.73 8.45
CA GLN A 152 -17.09 -8.06 9.01
C GLN A 152 -16.90 -9.57 9.16
N ALA A 153 -17.89 -10.30 9.69
CA ALA A 153 -17.85 -11.76 9.80
C ALA A 153 -17.61 -12.39 8.42
N LEU A 154 -18.35 -11.95 7.39
CA LEU A 154 -18.21 -12.44 6.03
C LEU A 154 -16.83 -12.08 5.42
N ASP A 155 -16.28 -10.88 5.66
CA ASP A 155 -14.92 -10.53 5.24
C ASP A 155 -13.88 -11.43 5.92
N VAL A 156 -14.03 -11.73 7.21
CA VAL A 156 -13.10 -12.60 7.94
C VAL A 156 -13.14 -14.04 7.41
N ILE A 157 -14.33 -14.61 7.25
CA ILE A 157 -14.54 -15.98 6.77
C ILE A 157 -13.96 -16.13 5.36
N THR A 158 -14.34 -15.25 4.42
CA THR A 158 -13.86 -15.30 3.03
C THR A 158 -12.36 -15.06 2.87
N ARG A 159 -11.71 -14.41 3.84
CA ARG A 159 -10.28 -14.10 3.79
C ARG A 159 -9.43 -15.07 4.60
N HIS A 160 -10.02 -16.00 5.34
CA HIS A 160 -9.28 -16.86 6.26
C HIS A 160 -8.27 -17.74 5.52
N LEU A 161 -8.71 -18.54 4.54
CA LEU A 161 -7.84 -19.43 3.78
C LEU A 161 -6.78 -18.67 2.94
N PRO A 162 -7.12 -17.62 2.17
CA PRO A 162 -6.11 -16.81 1.50
C PRO A 162 -5.07 -16.20 2.44
N SER A 163 -5.47 -15.83 3.67
CA SER A 163 -4.56 -15.28 4.67
C SER A 163 -3.58 -16.30 5.24
N MET A 164 -3.88 -17.59 5.12
CA MET A 164 -2.99 -18.70 5.52
C MET A 164 -2.06 -19.11 4.38
N ARG A 165 -2.56 -19.09 3.13
CA ARG A 165 -1.80 -19.55 1.95
C ARG A 165 -0.87 -18.50 1.38
N TYR A 166 -1.29 -17.24 1.36
CA TYR A 166 -0.57 -16.14 0.71
C TYR A 166 0.00 -15.16 1.73
N THR A 167 0.81 -14.22 1.25
CA THR A 167 1.31 -13.10 2.07
C THR A 167 0.30 -11.94 2.05
N PRO A 168 -0.40 -11.64 3.16
CA PRO A 168 -1.42 -10.60 3.17
C PRO A 168 -0.80 -9.20 3.24
N VAL A 169 -1.25 -8.31 2.38
CA VAL A 169 -0.87 -6.89 2.35
C VAL A 169 -2.12 -6.04 2.21
N GLY A 170 -2.59 -5.47 3.31
CA GLY A 170 -3.86 -4.74 3.34
C GLY A 170 -5.04 -5.65 3.03
N ARG A 171 -5.72 -5.40 1.90
CA ARG A 171 -6.83 -6.23 1.37
C ARG A 171 -6.39 -7.12 0.20
N SER A 172 -5.10 -7.18 -0.10
CA SER A 172 -4.56 -8.01 -1.16
C SER A 172 -3.71 -9.17 -0.62
N PHE A 173 -3.56 -10.20 -1.44
CA PHE A 173 -2.80 -11.43 -1.17
C PHE A 173 -1.77 -11.63 -2.27
N PHE A 174 -0.52 -11.92 -1.88
CA PHE A 174 0.60 -12.06 -2.81
C PHE A 174 1.34 -13.38 -2.59
N SER A 175 1.82 -13.99 -3.67
CA SER A 175 2.67 -15.18 -3.64
C SER A 175 4.04 -14.89 -4.24
N PRO A 176 5.07 -15.68 -3.86
CA PRO A 176 6.32 -15.70 -4.59
C PRO A 176 6.10 -15.98 -6.09
N PRO A 177 6.97 -15.47 -6.97
CA PRO A 177 6.89 -15.73 -8.39
C PRO A 177 7.12 -17.22 -8.72
N GLU A 178 6.19 -17.83 -9.44
CA GLU A 178 6.28 -19.19 -9.96
C GLU A 178 6.18 -19.13 -11.50
N GLY A 179 7.22 -19.56 -12.21
CA GLY A 179 7.23 -19.56 -13.68
C GLY A 179 7.40 -18.18 -14.35
N TYR A 180 7.67 -17.12 -13.58
CA TYR A 180 8.01 -15.79 -14.12
C TYR A 180 9.11 -15.12 -13.28
N TYR A 181 9.85 -14.18 -13.86
CA TYR A 181 10.90 -13.45 -13.16
C TYR A 181 10.93 -11.98 -13.60
N HIS A 182 10.66 -11.08 -12.64
CA HIS A 182 10.60 -9.63 -12.87
C HIS A 182 11.42 -8.87 -11.81
N PRO A 183 12.76 -8.85 -11.94
CA PRO A 183 13.62 -8.09 -11.07
C PRO A 183 13.43 -6.59 -11.29
N LEU A 184 13.42 -5.82 -10.21
CA LEU A 184 13.42 -4.36 -10.24
C LEU A 184 14.84 -3.79 -10.06
N GLY A 185 15.79 -4.61 -9.60
CA GLY A 185 17.13 -4.19 -9.19
C GLY A 185 17.15 -3.62 -7.77
N GLY A 186 18.34 -3.53 -7.17
CA GLY A 186 18.50 -3.12 -5.76
C GLY A 186 17.92 -4.13 -4.76
N GLY A 187 17.93 -5.41 -5.13
CA GLY A 187 17.46 -6.53 -4.32
C GLY A 187 15.94 -6.67 -4.25
N ARG A 188 15.22 -6.12 -5.23
CA ARG A 188 13.75 -6.05 -5.26
C ARG A 188 13.21 -6.76 -6.50
N GLU A 189 12.02 -7.32 -6.37
CA GLU A 189 11.31 -8.01 -7.43
C GLU A 189 9.80 -7.73 -7.35
N VAL A 190 9.08 -8.03 -8.43
CA VAL A 190 7.62 -7.89 -8.47
C VAL A 190 6.96 -9.20 -8.05
N TRP A 191 6.06 -9.14 -7.07
CA TRP A 191 5.12 -10.23 -6.79
C TRP A 191 3.74 -9.86 -7.31
N PHE A 192 3.10 -10.81 -7.98
CA PHE A 192 1.71 -10.72 -8.38
C PHE A 192 0.82 -11.34 -7.30
N GLY A 193 -0.45 -11.00 -7.37
CA GLY A 193 -1.44 -11.34 -6.37
C GLY A 193 -2.79 -10.79 -6.75
N PHE A 194 -3.70 -10.76 -5.79
CA PHE A 194 -5.05 -10.27 -6.00
C PHE A 194 -5.55 -9.46 -4.82
N HIS A 195 -6.30 -8.39 -5.10
CA HIS A 195 -7.14 -7.69 -4.15
C HIS A 195 -8.42 -8.50 -3.93
N GLN A 196 -8.86 -8.59 -2.68
CA GLN A 196 -10.13 -9.19 -2.30
C GLN A 196 -10.86 -8.30 -1.31
N SER A 197 -12.14 -8.05 -1.56
CA SER A 197 -13.02 -7.44 -0.56
C SER A 197 -14.47 -7.83 -0.77
N VAL A 198 -15.14 -8.13 0.32
CA VAL A 198 -16.60 -8.33 0.33
C VAL A 198 -17.30 -6.97 0.43
N ARG A 199 -18.34 -6.75 -0.37
CA ARG A 199 -19.10 -5.49 -0.39
C ARG A 199 -20.62 -5.73 -0.49
N PRO A 200 -21.44 -5.01 0.28
CA PRO A 200 -22.88 -4.99 0.07
C PRO A 200 -23.19 -4.28 -1.25
N ALA A 201 -24.06 -4.89 -2.06
CA ALA A 201 -24.64 -4.29 -3.24
C ALA A 201 -26.17 -4.39 -3.18
N MET A 202 -26.85 -3.81 -4.16
CA MET A 202 -28.29 -4.03 -4.28
C MET A 202 -28.53 -5.53 -4.47
N TRP A 203 -29.40 -6.13 -3.65
CA TRP A 203 -29.85 -7.53 -3.70
C TRP A 203 -28.89 -8.60 -3.16
N ASN A 204 -27.57 -8.45 -3.29
CA ASN A 204 -26.61 -9.49 -2.89
C ASN A 204 -25.32 -8.90 -2.29
N MET A 205 -24.59 -9.74 -1.56
CA MET A 205 -23.18 -9.48 -1.27
C MET A 205 -22.33 -9.81 -2.49
N MET A 206 -21.29 -9.01 -2.70
CA MET A 206 -20.39 -9.12 -3.84
C MET A 206 -18.96 -9.30 -3.36
N LEU A 207 -18.27 -10.29 -3.91
CA LEU A 207 -16.83 -10.44 -3.79
C LEU A 207 -16.17 -9.63 -4.90
N ASN A 208 -15.49 -8.54 -4.56
CA ASN A 208 -14.68 -7.79 -5.50
C ASN A 208 -13.27 -8.37 -5.55
N ILE A 209 -12.88 -8.82 -6.75
CA ILE A 209 -11.56 -9.39 -7.02
C ILE A 209 -10.87 -8.58 -8.12
N ASP A 210 -9.61 -8.22 -7.91
CA ASP A 210 -8.80 -7.56 -8.94
C ASP A 210 -7.35 -8.04 -8.89
N VAL A 211 -6.69 -8.13 -10.04
CA VAL A 211 -5.26 -8.45 -10.09
C VAL A 211 -4.44 -7.30 -9.53
N SER A 212 -3.43 -7.66 -8.74
CA SER A 212 -2.56 -6.71 -8.03
C SER A 212 -1.10 -7.11 -8.17
N ALA A 213 -0.21 -6.12 -8.17
CA ALA A 213 1.22 -6.34 -8.17
C ALA A 213 1.90 -5.35 -7.23
N THR A 214 2.90 -5.81 -6.48
CA THR A 214 3.68 -4.94 -5.59
C THR A 214 5.12 -5.43 -5.45
N ALA A 215 6.00 -4.54 -5.00
CA ALA A 215 7.42 -4.84 -4.86
C ALA A 215 7.71 -5.58 -3.55
N PHE A 216 8.51 -6.64 -3.63
CA PHE A 216 9.04 -7.39 -2.51
C PHE A 216 10.57 -7.43 -2.57
N TYR A 217 11.20 -7.63 -1.43
CA TYR A 217 12.63 -7.95 -1.37
C TYR A 217 12.83 -9.42 -1.74
N ARG A 218 13.75 -9.66 -2.67
CA ARG A 218 14.10 -11.01 -3.13
C ARG A 218 14.72 -11.80 -1.99
N ALA A 219 14.36 -13.06 -1.86
CA ALA A 219 15.02 -13.99 -0.96
C ALA A 219 16.37 -14.40 -1.54
N GLN A 220 17.45 -13.85 -1.00
CA GLN A 220 18.81 -14.04 -1.52
C GLN A 220 19.88 -13.80 -0.44
N PRO A 221 21.14 -14.26 -0.63
CA PRO A 221 22.24 -13.92 0.25
C PRO A 221 22.41 -12.41 0.42
N VAL A 222 22.74 -11.98 1.64
CA VAL A 222 22.94 -10.55 1.93
C VAL A 222 24.10 -9.96 1.12
N ILE A 223 25.10 -10.77 0.77
CA ILE A 223 26.19 -10.38 -0.14
C ILE A 223 25.63 -9.99 -1.52
N GLU A 224 24.78 -10.82 -2.12
CA GLU A 224 24.14 -10.52 -3.42
C GLU A 224 23.26 -9.28 -3.33
N PHE A 225 22.47 -9.17 -2.25
CA PHE A 225 21.66 -7.99 -1.99
C PHE A 225 22.51 -6.70 -1.90
N MET A 226 23.66 -6.76 -1.22
CA MET A 226 24.60 -5.65 -1.15
C MET A 226 25.14 -5.29 -2.54
N CYS A 227 25.54 -6.29 -3.33
CA CYS A 227 26.03 -6.10 -4.70
C CYS A 227 24.99 -5.40 -5.58
N GLU A 228 23.72 -5.83 -5.54
CA GLU A 228 22.63 -5.18 -6.27
C GLU A 228 22.36 -3.74 -5.81
N VAL A 229 22.48 -3.45 -4.51
CA VAL A 229 22.25 -2.10 -3.97
C VAL A 229 23.41 -1.15 -4.31
N LEU A 230 24.64 -1.66 -4.32
CA LEU A 230 25.85 -0.88 -4.55
C LEU A 230 26.30 -0.89 -6.02
N ASP A 231 25.57 -1.57 -6.89
CA ASP A 231 25.89 -1.74 -8.31
C ASP A 231 27.28 -2.39 -8.51
N ILE A 232 27.63 -3.35 -7.65
CA ILE A 232 28.88 -4.13 -7.72
C ILE A 232 28.62 -5.38 -8.55
N GLN A 233 29.32 -5.54 -9.68
CA GLN A 233 29.12 -6.70 -10.56
C GLN A 233 29.75 -7.99 -10.00
N ASN A 234 30.95 -7.89 -9.42
CA ASN A 234 31.68 -9.03 -8.90
C ASN A 234 32.19 -8.74 -7.49
N ILE A 235 31.72 -9.51 -6.51
CA ILE A 235 32.15 -9.35 -5.11
C ILE A 235 33.65 -9.62 -4.90
N ASN A 236 34.25 -10.45 -5.74
CA ASN A 236 35.67 -10.81 -5.60
C ASN A 236 36.61 -9.64 -5.96
N GLU A 237 36.14 -8.66 -6.73
CA GLU A 237 36.88 -7.43 -7.03
C GLU A 237 36.86 -6.45 -5.84
N GLN A 238 35.87 -6.59 -4.96
CA GLN A 238 35.76 -5.78 -3.75
C GLN A 238 36.71 -6.34 -2.67
N THR A 239 38.01 -6.07 -2.80
CA THR A 239 39.03 -6.48 -1.82
C THR A 239 39.20 -5.49 -0.67
N LYS A 240 38.70 -4.26 -0.84
CA LYS A 240 38.79 -3.17 0.16
C LYS A 240 37.48 -3.04 0.96
N PRO A 241 37.54 -2.50 2.19
CA PRO A 241 36.34 -2.12 2.94
C PRO A 241 35.45 -1.16 2.16
N LEU A 242 34.14 -1.18 2.44
CA LEU A 242 33.20 -0.24 1.84
C LEU A 242 33.55 1.20 2.23
N THR A 243 33.48 2.11 1.25
CA THR A 243 33.55 3.56 1.53
C THR A 243 32.38 3.99 2.42
N ASP A 244 32.53 5.12 3.12
CA ASP A 244 31.46 5.64 3.99
C ASP A 244 30.16 5.89 3.22
N SER A 245 30.25 6.37 1.97
CA SER A 245 29.09 6.58 1.09
C SER A 245 28.39 5.26 0.73
N GLN A 246 29.15 4.24 0.33
CA GLN A 246 28.62 2.90 0.03
C GLN A 246 27.98 2.28 1.26
N ARG A 247 28.66 2.32 2.42
CA ARG A 247 28.12 1.80 3.67
C ARG A 247 26.80 2.47 4.02
N VAL A 248 26.73 3.81 3.97
CA VAL A 248 25.48 4.54 4.27
C VAL A 248 24.37 4.21 3.27
N LYS A 249 24.66 4.07 1.96
CA LYS A 249 23.69 3.62 0.94
C LYS A 249 23.16 2.23 1.29
N PHE A 250 24.04 1.28 1.61
CA PHE A 250 23.67 -0.07 2.00
C PHE A 250 22.87 -0.12 3.31
N THR A 251 23.31 0.60 4.36
CA THR A 251 22.59 0.70 5.65
C THR A 251 21.18 1.22 5.44
N LYS A 252 21.00 2.26 4.62
CA LYS A 252 19.68 2.81 4.30
C LYS A 252 18.77 1.77 3.65
N GLU A 253 19.30 0.82 2.88
CA GLU A 253 18.53 -0.21 2.20
C GLU A 253 18.22 -1.43 3.08
N ILE A 254 19.19 -1.94 3.84
CA ILE A 254 19.01 -3.17 4.64
C ILE A 254 18.39 -2.93 6.02
N ARG A 255 18.52 -1.72 6.60
CA ARG A 255 17.97 -1.42 7.93
C ARG A 255 16.45 -1.65 7.94
N GLY A 256 16.01 -2.40 8.95
CA GLY A 256 14.62 -2.79 9.16
C GLY A 256 14.23 -4.11 8.49
N LEU A 257 15.04 -4.67 7.58
CA LEU A 257 14.75 -5.96 6.96
C LEU A 257 15.03 -7.11 7.93
N LYS A 258 14.33 -8.22 7.74
CA LYS A 258 14.59 -9.49 8.42
C LYS A 258 15.58 -10.32 7.61
N VAL A 259 16.56 -10.88 8.31
CA VAL A 259 17.56 -11.81 7.77
C VAL A 259 17.49 -13.13 8.54
N GLU A 260 17.83 -14.22 7.89
CA GLU A 260 18.00 -15.54 8.52
C GLU A 260 19.46 -15.99 8.43
N VAL A 261 19.92 -16.70 9.45
CA VAL A 261 21.30 -17.19 9.51
C VAL A 261 21.46 -18.54 8.84
N THR A 262 22.62 -18.76 8.21
CA THR A 262 22.93 -20.00 7.49
C THR A 262 23.98 -20.88 8.16
N HIS A 263 24.67 -20.37 9.19
CA HIS A 263 25.81 -21.05 9.84
C HIS A 263 25.41 -22.04 10.96
N CYS A 264 24.14 -22.10 11.35
CA CYS A 264 23.65 -22.96 12.44
C CYS A 264 22.96 -24.25 11.95
N GLY A 265 23.37 -24.78 10.78
CA GLY A 265 22.82 -26.03 10.23
C GLY A 265 21.30 -25.97 10.01
N GLN A 266 20.56 -26.86 10.69
CA GLN A 266 19.10 -26.91 10.59
C GLN A 266 18.37 -25.74 11.30
N MET A 267 19.05 -25.02 12.21
CA MET A 267 18.45 -23.87 12.89
C MET A 267 18.56 -22.59 12.06
N LYS A 268 17.47 -22.19 11.39
CA LYS A 268 17.40 -20.99 10.55
C LYS A 268 16.91 -19.75 11.29
N ARG A 269 17.60 -19.37 12.36
CA ARG A 269 17.18 -18.27 13.24
C ARG A 269 17.01 -16.94 12.48
N LYS A 270 15.86 -16.30 12.66
CA LYS A 270 15.52 -15.01 12.03
C LYS A 270 15.79 -13.82 12.95
N TYR A 271 16.35 -12.75 12.38
CA TYR A 271 16.63 -11.51 13.07
C TYR A 271 16.20 -10.29 12.25
N ARG A 272 15.89 -9.17 12.92
CA ARG A 272 15.69 -7.88 12.26
C ARG A 272 16.98 -7.07 12.33
N VAL A 273 17.43 -6.56 11.19
CA VAL A 273 18.59 -5.68 11.07
C VAL A 273 18.26 -4.30 11.61
N CYS A 274 19.00 -3.85 12.61
CA CYS A 274 18.86 -2.52 13.19
C CYS A 274 19.95 -1.57 12.70
N ASN A 275 21.15 -2.07 12.38
CA ASN A 275 22.24 -1.24 11.86
C ASN A 275 23.26 -2.05 11.04
N VAL A 276 24.24 -1.34 10.47
CA VAL A 276 25.44 -1.92 9.83
C VAL A 276 26.67 -1.31 10.48
N THR A 277 27.64 -2.14 10.86
CA THR A 277 28.83 -1.67 11.60
C THR A 277 29.73 -0.79 10.73
N ARG A 278 30.41 0.17 11.37
CA ARG A 278 31.45 0.97 10.70
C ARG A 278 32.73 0.17 10.49
N ARG A 279 33.12 -0.64 11.49
CA ARG A 279 34.30 -1.51 11.42
C ARG A 279 33.97 -2.80 10.65
N PRO A 280 34.94 -3.34 9.90
CA PRO A 280 34.80 -4.63 9.21
C PRO A 280 34.75 -5.79 10.20
N ALA A 281 34.28 -6.98 9.78
CA ALA A 281 34.17 -8.16 10.64
C ALA A 281 35.50 -8.59 11.30
N SER A 282 36.62 -8.35 10.62
CA SER A 282 37.98 -8.55 11.14
C SER A 282 38.34 -7.67 12.35
N HIS A 283 37.72 -6.50 12.50
CA HIS A 283 38.07 -5.50 13.53
C HIS A 283 36.88 -5.10 14.41
N GLN A 284 35.66 -5.51 14.06
CA GLN A 284 34.48 -5.31 14.87
C GLN A 284 34.56 -6.26 16.06
N THR A 285 34.57 -5.70 17.27
CA THR A 285 34.64 -6.46 18.51
C THR A 285 33.33 -6.42 19.28
N PHE A 286 33.19 -7.35 20.22
CA PHE A 286 32.13 -7.38 21.22
C PHE A 286 32.64 -8.08 22.48
N PRO A 287 32.04 -7.78 23.65
CA PRO A 287 32.39 -8.45 24.89
C PRO A 287 31.84 -9.88 24.88
N LEU A 288 32.72 -10.87 24.87
CA LEU A 288 32.42 -12.29 24.97
C LEU A 288 32.68 -12.75 26.40
N GLN A 289 31.67 -13.30 27.07
CA GLN A 289 31.86 -13.95 28.37
C GLN A 289 32.51 -15.32 28.18
N LEU A 290 33.64 -15.53 28.83
CA LEU A 290 34.34 -16.81 28.93
C LEU A 290 33.72 -17.68 30.04
N GLU A 291 34.02 -18.98 30.02
CA GLU A 291 33.49 -19.95 31.01
C GLU A 291 33.89 -19.62 32.46
N ASN A 292 35.00 -18.88 32.64
CA ASN A 292 35.47 -18.40 33.93
C ASN A 292 34.75 -17.12 34.42
N GLY A 293 33.73 -16.64 33.71
CA GLY A 293 32.96 -15.43 34.03
C GLY A 293 33.63 -14.11 33.62
N GLN A 294 34.85 -14.12 33.09
CA GLN A 294 35.54 -12.91 32.61
C GLN A 294 35.02 -12.50 31.22
N ALA A 295 34.91 -11.19 31.00
CA ALA A 295 34.57 -10.64 29.68
C ALA A 295 35.85 -10.37 28.88
N MET A 296 35.98 -10.99 27.72
CA MET A 296 37.07 -10.77 26.77
C MET A 296 36.53 -10.09 25.51
N GLU A 297 37.21 -9.05 25.04
CA GLU A 297 36.91 -8.47 23.73
C GLU A 297 37.33 -9.44 22.63
N CYS A 298 36.35 -9.93 21.86
CA CYS A 298 36.58 -10.84 20.74
C CYS A 298 36.12 -10.18 19.44
N THR A 299 36.92 -10.31 18.37
CA THR A 299 36.46 -9.87 17.04
C THR A 299 35.41 -10.84 16.48
N VAL A 300 34.50 -10.33 15.64
CA VAL A 300 33.50 -11.16 14.97
C VAL A 300 34.16 -12.26 14.14
N ALA A 301 35.23 -11.93 13.39
CA ALA A 301 35.94 -12.93 12.58
C ALA A 301 36.57 -14.05 13.43
N GLN A 302 37.23 -13.71 14.55
CA GLN A 302 37.81 -14.72 15.44
C GLN A 302 36.74 -15.59 16.10
N TYR A 303 35.64 -14.99 16.55
CA TYR A 303 34.54 -15.72 17.14
C TYR A 303 33.95 -16.76 16.19
N PHE A 304 33.70 -16.39 14.92
CA PHE A 304 33.17 -17.34 13.93
C PHE A 304 34.16 -18.45 13.58
N LYS A 305 35.46 -18.15 13.53
CA LYS A 305 36.51 -19.15 13.32
C LYS A 305 36.60 -20.14 14.48
N GLN A 306 36.52 -19.66 15.72
CA GLN A 306 36.66 -20.50 16.92
C GLN A 306 35.38 -21.28 17.25
N LYS A 307 34.21 -20.61 17.24
CA LYS A 307 32.95 -21.20 17.69
C LYS A 307 32.28 -22.09 16.65
N TYR A 308 32.41 -21.76 15.36
CA TYR A 308 31.72 -22.44 14.27
C TYR A 308 32.68 -23.06 13.24
N SER A 309 34.00 -23.04 13.50
CA SER A 309 35.02 -23.49 12.56
C SER A 309 34.88 -22.86 11.16
N LEU A 310 34.36 -21.63 11.11
CA LEU A 310 34.01 -20.94 9.87
C LEU A 310 35.01 -19.80 9.60
N GLN A 311 35.85 -19.99 8.58
CA GLN A 311 36.73 -18.93 8.10
C GLN A 311 35.97 -18.01 7.14
N LEU A 312 35.86 -16.74 7.52
CA LEU A 312 35.14 -15.76 6.70
C LEU A 312 35.85 -15.53 5.36
N LYS A 313 35.09 -15.54 4.27
CA LYS A 313 35.59 -15.22 2.92
C LYS A 313 35.78 -13.72 2.73
N TYR A 314 34.93 -12.90 3.35
CA TYR A 314 34.92 -11.45 3.20
C TYR A 314 35.10 -10.71 4.54
N PRO A 315 36.20 -10.94 5.29
CA PRO A 315 36.41 -10.36 6.62
C PRO A 315 36.61 -8.84 6.63
N HIS A 316 36.85 -8.23 5.47
CA HIS A 316 36.96 -6.78 5.23
C HIS A 316 35.61 -6.08 5.06
N LEU A 317 34.50 -6.82 4.94
CA LEU A 317 33.15 -6.26 4.89
C LEU A 317 32.59 -6.01 6.30
N PRO A 318 31.62 -5.07 6.46
CA PRO A 318 30.99 -4.80 7.75
C PRO A 318 30.09 -5.95 8.21
N CYS A 319 29.61 -5.87 9.45
CA CYS A 319 28.62 -6.79 10.00
C CYS A 319 27.22 -6.14 10.04
N LEU A 320 26.19 -6.96 10.04
CA LEU A 320 24.84 -6.55 10.42
C LEU A 320 24.74 -6.53 11.94
N GLN A 321 24.30 -5.42 12.51
CA GLN A 321 23.82 -5.39 13.89
C GLN A 321 22.34 -5.76 13.89
N VAL A 322 21.95 -6.72 14.71
CA VAL A 322 20.60 -7.27 14.72
C VAL A 322 19.99 -7.35 16.10
N GLY A 323 18.65 -7.36 16.18
CA GLY A 323 17.92 -7.43 17.45
C GLY A 323 17.80 -6.06 18.11
N GLN A 324 18.21 -5.96 19.37
CA GLN A 324 18.15 -4.71 20.14
C GLN A 324 19.38 -3.85 19.83
N GLU A 325 19.18 -2.58 19.49
CA GLU A 325 20.28 -1.65 19.15
C GLU A 325 21.26 -1.43 20.31
N GLN A 326 20.80 -1.58 21.55
CA GLN A 326 21.65 -1.50 22.76
C GLN A 326 22.52 -2.74 22.98
N LYS A 327 22.28 -3.83 22.25
CA LYS A 327 23.02 -5.09 22.35
C LYS A 327 24.04 -5.23 21.22
N HIS A 328 25.04 -6.08 21.47
CA HIS A 328 26.20 -6.28 20.61
C HIS A 328 26.10 -7.56 19.77
N THR A 329 24.94 -7.83 19.16
CA THR A 329 24.76 -9.00 18.29
C THR A 329 25.09 -8.64 16.85
N TYR A 330 26.24 -9.14 16.39
CA TYR A 330 26.78 -8.86 15.06
C TYR A 330 26.82 -10.14 14.21
N LEU A 331 26.36 -10.03 12.96
CA LEU A 331 26.38 -11.13 11.99
C LEU A 331 27.19 -10.72 10.75
N PRO A 332 28.19 -11.50 10.33
CA PRO A 332 28.83 -11.32 9.02
C PRO A 332 27.81 -11.39 7.88
N LEU A 333 28.02 -10.61 6.82
CA LEU A 333 27.08 -10.58 5.69
C LEU A 333 26.93 -11.94 5.01
N GLU A 334 28.03 -12.69 4.91
CA GLU A 334 28.09 -13.99 4.23
C GLU A 334 27.34 -15.13 4.91
N VAL A 335 26.96 -14.96 6.19
CA VAL A 335 26.17 -15.96 6.93
C VAL A 335 24.69 -15.59 7.05
N CYS A 336 24.22 -14.65 6.21
CA CYS A 336 22.86 -14.12 6.27
C CYS A 336 22.17 -14.18 4.89
N ASN A 337 20.89 -14.58 4.89
CA ASN A 337 19.99 -14.45 3.75
C ASN A 337 18.86 -13.46 4.07
N ILE A 338 18.39 -12.71 3.08
CA ILE A 338 17.17 -11.91 3.16
C ILE A 338 15.98 -12.87 3.27
N VAL A 339 15.15 -12.71 4.30
CA VAL A 339 13.94 -13.54 4.50
C VAL A 339 12.92 -13.23 3.40
N ALA A 340 12.31 -14.27 2.83
CA ALA A 340 11.27 -14.16 1.81
C ALA A 340 9.99 -13.43 2.29
N GLY A 341 9.19 -12.93 1.35
CA GLY A 341 7.87 -12.36 1.66
C GLY A 341 7.89 -11.00 2.37
N GLN A 342 8.99 -10.26 2.27
CA GLN A 342 9.10 -8.92 2.84
C GLN A 342 8.76 -7.85 1.81
N ARG A 343 7.59 -7.22 1.98
CA ARG A 343 7.15 -6.12 1.10
C ARG A 343 8.11 -4.92 1.17
N CYS A 344 8.44 -4.35 0.01
CA CYS A 344 9.13 -3.08 -0.09
C CYS A 344 8.17 -1.92 0.19
N ILE A 345 8.35 -1.24 1.32
CA ILE A 345 7.57 -0.05 1.72
C ILE A 345 8.28 1.24 1.25
N LYS A 346 9.59 1.16 1.03
CA LYS A 346 10.40 2.29 0.56
C LYS A 346 9.97 2.68 -0.85
N LYS A 347 10.01 3.98 -1.14
CA LYS A 347 9.70 4.49 -2.48
C LYS A 347 10.65 3.86 -3.50
N LEU A 348 10.09 3.34 -4.59
CA LEU A 348 10.86 2.84 -5.72
C LEU A 348 11.56 4.00 -6.43
N THR A 349 12.73 3.73 -7.01
CA THR A 349 13.42 4.70 -7.87
C THR A 349 12.62 4.91 -9.17
N ASP A 350 12.91 5.99 -9.91
CA ASP A 350 12.24 6.26 -11.19
C ASP A 350 12.41 5.08 -12.17
N ASN A 351 13.60 4.46 -12.20
CA ASN A 351 13.90 3.28 -13.02
C ASN A 351 13.10 2.06 -12.57
N GLN A 352 13.09 1.76 -11.27
CA GLN A 352 12.30 0.65 -10.71
C GLN A 352 10.80 0.84 -10.97
N THR A 353 10.30 2.07 -10.87
CA THR A 353 8.90 2.41 -11.15
C THR A 353 8.58 2.17 -12.62
N SER A 354 9.46 2.58 -13.54
CA SER A 354 9.32 2.31 -14.97
C SER A 354 9.28 0.81 -15.27
N THR A 355 10.20 0.02 -14.69
CA THR A 355 10.22 -1.43 -14.84
C THR A 355 8.96 -2.08 -14.27
N MET A 356 8.50 -1.66 -13.09
CA MET A 356 7.28 -2.15 -12.47
C MET A 356 6.05 -1.87 -13.34
N ILE A 357 5.92 -0.66 -13.90
CA ILE A 357 4.81 -0.32 -14.81
C ILE A 357 4.85 -1.20 -16.05
N LYS A 358 6.02 -1.38 -16.67
CA LYS A 358 6.16 -2.25 -17.86
C LYS A 358 5.80 -3.70 -17.57
N ALA A 359 6.18 -4.23 -16.40
CA ALA A 359 5.86 -5.60 -16.02
C ALA A 359 4.36 -5.83 -15.75
N THR A 360 3.65 -4.79 -15.27
CA THR A 360 2.28 -4.91 -14.73
C THR A 360 1.20 -4.30 -15.61
N ALA A 361 1.56 -3.51 -16.62
CA ALA A 361 0.60 -2.93 -17.56
C ALA A 361 -0.11 -4.04 -18.35
N ARG A 362 -1.44 -4.01 -18.34
CA ARG A 362 -2.33 -4.93 -19.07
C ARG A 362 -3.43 -4.12 -19.74
N SER A 363 -3.87 -4.57 -20.92
CA SER A 363 -5.06 -4.00 -21.55
C SER A 363 -6.32 -4.40 -20.76
N ALA A 364 -7.45 -3.71 -20.99
CA ALA A 364 -8.70 -4.05 -20.30
C ALA A 364 -9.18 -5.49 -20.61
N PRO A 365 -9.14 -5.98 -21.88
CA PRO A 365 -9.44 -7.39 -22.18
C PRO A 365 -8.51 -8.37 -21.46
N ASP A 366 -7.19 -8.14 -21.49
CA ASP A 366 -6.22 -9.05 -20.84
C ASP A 366 -6.45 -9.10 -19.33
N ARG A 367 -6.69 -7.93 -18.70
CA ARG A 367 -6.98 -7.85 -17.26
C ARG A 367 -8.28 -8.56 -16.91
N GLN A 368 -9.32 -8.41 -17.73
CA GLN A 368 -10.58 -9.11 -17.54
C GLN A 368 -10.38 -10.63 -17.59
N GLU A 369 -9.62 -11.11 -18.56
CA GLU A 369 -9.32 -12.53 -18.70
C GLU A 369 -8.49 -13.05 -17.53
N GLU A 370 -7.47 -12.31 -17.09
CA GLU A 370 -6.63 -12.66 -15.95
C GLU A 370 -7.44 -12.78 -14.65
N ILE A 371 -8.35 -11.83 -14.38
CA ILE A 371 -9.26 -11.91 -13.23
C ILE A 371 -10.20 -13.11 -13.36
N SER A 372 -10.75 -13.36 -14.55
CA SER A 372 -11.66 -14.49 -14.80
C SER A 372 -10.95 -15.82 -14.59
N ARG A 373 -9.70 -15.95 -15.07
CA ARG A 373 -8.85 -17.11 -14.82
C ARG A 373 -8.55 -17.25 -13.34
N LEU A 374 -8.21 -16.16 -12.63
CA LEU A 374 -7.92 -16.19 -11.20
C LEU A 374 -9.11 -16.67 -10.35
N VAL A 375 -10.33 -16.26 -10.67
CA VAL A 375 -11.52 -16.74 -9.94
C VAL A 375 -11.80 -18.21 -10.26
N LYS A 376 -11.68 -18.61 -11.53
CA LYS A 376 -11.83 -20.02 -11.94
C LYS A 376 -10.73 -20.92 -11.37
N SER A 377 -9.49 -20.43 -11.28
CA SER A 377 -8.33 -21.15 -10.74
C SER A 377 -8.22 -21.06 -9.23
N ASN A 378 -8.94 -20.14 -8.57
CA ASN A 378 -9.11 -20.18 -7.11
C ASN A 378 -9.98 -21.36 -6.64
N ASN A 379 -10.68 -22.05 -7.55
CA ASN A 379 -11.18 -23.41 -7.33
C ASN A 379 -10.06 -24.49 -7.44
N MET A 380 -8.83 -24.13 -7.79
CA MET A 380 -7.71 -25.01 -8.17
C MET A 380 -6.43 -24.81 -7.35
N VAL A 381 -6.55 -24.68 -6.02
CA VAL A 381 -5.45 -25.05 -5.10
C VAL A 381 -5.98 -25.93 -3.95
N GLY A 382 -6.91 -26.85 -4.25
CA GLY A 382 -7.37 -27.87 -3.29
C GLY A 382 -8.88 -28.12 -3.19
N GLY A 383 -9.69 -27.70 -4.18
CA GLY A 383 -11.14 -27.87 -4.15
C GLY A 383 -11.87 -26.68 -3.53
N PRO A 384 -13.20 -26.78 -3.31
CA PRO A 384 -14.00 -25.71 -2.71
C PRO A 384 -13.42 -25.34 -1.34
N ASP A 385 -13.29 -24.04 -1.06
CA ASP A 385 -12.77 -23.54 0.21
C ASP A 385 -13.51 -24.19 1.38
N PRO A 386 -12.83 -25.00 2.22
CA PRO A 386 -13.50 -25.77 3.27
C PRO A 386 -14.16 -24.87 4.32
N TYR A 387 -13.60 -23.68 4.53
CA TYR A 387 -14.18 -22.69 5.44
C TYR A 387 -15.47 -22.14 4.82
N LEU A 388 -15.46 -21.70 3.56
CA LEU A 388 -16.70 -21.24 2.91
C LEU A 388 -17.79 -22.31 2.89
N LYS A 389 -17.40 -23.57 2.64
CA LYS A 389 -18.31 -24.71 2.61
C LYS A 389 -19.02 -24.92 3.94
N GLU A 390 -18.31 -24.86 5.07
CA GLU A 390 -18.91 -24.98 6.39
C GLU A 390 -19.94 -23.89 6.67
N PHE A 391 -19.62 -22.65 6.32
CA PHE A 391 -20.55 -21.53 6.47
C PHE A 391 -21.65 -21.52 5.40
N GLY A 392 -21.71 -22.50 4.50
CA GLY A 392 -22.68 -22.57 3.40
C GLY A 392 -22.59 -21.42 2.41
N ILE A 393 -21.44 -20.74 2.32
CA ILE A 393 -21.21 -19.60 1.44
C ILE A 393 -20.75 -20.10 0.07
N VAL A 394 -21.39 -19.61 -0.98
CA VAL A 394 -21.04 -19.93 -2.37
C VAL A 394 -20.68 -18.66 -3.12
N VAL A 395 -19.56 -18.69 -3.84
CA VAL A 395 -19.13 -17.58 -4.70
C VAL A 395 -19.31 -18.00 -6.16
N HIS A 396 -20.02 -17.19 -6.93
CA HIS A 396 -20.19 -17.41 -8.36
C HIS A 396 -18.91 -17.04 -9.12
N ASN A 397 -18.63 -17.75 -10.21
CA ASN A 397 -17.39 -17.60 -10.97
C ASN A 397 -17.46 -16.54 -12.09
N ASP A 398 -18.66 -16.07 -12.41
CA ASP A 398 -18.87 -15.13 -13.51
C ASP A 398 -18.87 -13.69 -13.00
N MET A 399 -18.24 -12.82 -13.80
CA MET A 399 -18.30 -11.38 -13.58
C MET A 399 -19.74 -10.90 -13.70
N THR A 400 -20.15 -10.01 -12.79
CA THR A 400 -21.51 -9.48 -12.79
C THR A 400 -21.75 -8.58 -14.00
N GLU A 401 -22.78 -8.89 -14.77
CA GLU A 401 -23.25 -8.03 -15.85
C GLU A 401 -24.00 -6.81 -15.28
N VAL A 402 -23.61 -5.62 -15.73
CA VAL A 402 -24.23 -4.36 -15.31
C VAL A 402 -24.53 -3.52 -16.55
N THR A 403 -25.73 -2.95 -16.62
CA THR A 403 -26.06 -1.95 -17.66
C THR A 403 -25.59 -0.57 -17.22
N GLY A 404 -24.52 -0.10 -17.86
CA GLY A 404 -24.01 1.26 -17.72
C GLY A 404 -24.71 2.26 -18.64
N ARG A 405 -24.33 3.54 -18.52
CA ARG A 405 -24.80 4.63 -19.39
C ARG A 405 -23.63 5.50 -19.83
N VAL A 406 -23.47 5.68 -21.14
CA VAL A 406 -22.55 6.64 -21.74
C VAL A 406 -23.24 7.99 -21.78
N LEU A 407 -22.81 8.91 -20.92
CA LEU A 407 -23.36 10.26 -20.84
C LEU A 407 -22.94 11.10 -22.05
N PRO A 408 -23.80 11.99 -22.55
CA PRO A 408 -23.41 12.96 -23.57
C PRO A 408 -22.34 13.90 -23.00
N ALA A 409 -21.25 14.08 -23.76
CA ALA A 409 -20.21 15.02 -23.37
C ALA A 409 -20.73 16.47 -23.50
N PRO A 410 -20.40 17.36 -22.54
CA PRO A 410 -20.78 18.75 -22.66
C PRO A 410 -19.94 19.43 -23.75
N MET A 411 -20.54 20.40 -24.44
CA MET A 411 -19.83 21.23 -25.40
C MET A 411 -19.05 22.33 -24.68
N LEU A 412 -17.90 22.68 -25.25
CA LEU A 412 -16.98 23.67 -24.69
C LEU A 412 -16.95 24.91 -25.58
N GLN A 413 -17.32 26.05 -25.00
CA GLN A 413 -17.29 27.33 -25.69
C GLN A 413 -15.93 28.00 -25.53
N TYR A 414 -15.35 28.38 -26.65
CA TYR A 414 -14.13 29.16 -26.79
C TYR A 414 -14.44 30.62 -27.16
N GLY A 415 -13.42 31.47 -27.11
CA GLY A 415 -13.56 32.90 -27.34
C GLY A 415 -13.10 33.33 -28.73
N GLY A 416 -12.49 34.51 -28.79
CA GLY A 416 -12.13 35.16 -30.05
C GLY A 416 -13.33 35.69 -30.82
N ARG A 417 -13.08 36.18 -32.04
CA ARG A 417 -14.13 36.74 -32.92
C ARG A 417 -15.20 35.70 -33.27
N ASN A 418 -14.79 34.44 -33.45
CA ASN A 418 -15.64 33.37 -33.96
C ASN A 418 -16.37 32.57 -32.88
N LYS A 419 -16.06 32.79 -31.58
CA LYS A 419 -16.66 32.12 -30.42
C LYS A 419 -16.91 30.62 -30.64
N THR A 420 -15.88 29.91 -31.11
CA THR A 420 -16.02 28.54 -31.58
C THR A 420 -16.43 27.58 -30.48
N VAL A 421 -17.07 26.48 -30.86
CA VAL A 421 -17.50 25.42 -29.93
C VAL A 421 -16.72 24.15 -30.24
N ALA A 422 -16.18 23.51 -29.20
CA ALA A 422 -15.57 22.20 -29.29
C ALA A 422 -16.54 21.13 -28.77
N THR A 423 -16.69 20.06 -29.54
CA THR A 423 -17.45 18.88 -29.15
C THR A 423 -16.47 17.76 -28.80
N PRO A 424 -16.39 17.33 -27.53
CA PRO A 424 -15.53 16.22 -27.17
C PRO A 424 -15.95 14.94 -27.89
N ASN A 425 -14.97 14.23 -28.45
CA ASN A 425 -15.14 12.91 -29.02
C ASN A 425 -14.32 11.91 -28.21
N GLN A 426 -14.97 10.87 -27.68
CA GLN A 426 -14.34 9.88 -26.77
C GLN A 426 -13.51 10.52 -25.64
N GLY A 427 -14.02 11.62 -25.07
CA GLY A 427 -13.38 12.34 -23.97
C GLY A 427 -12.23 13.28 -24.38
N VAL A 428 -11.96 13.45 -25.67
CA VAL A 428 -10.85 14.28 -26.18
C VAL A 428 -11.39 15.36 -27.12
N TRP A 429 -10.75 16.53 -27.07
CA TRP A 429 -10.91 17.59 -28.06
C TRP A 429 -9.56 18.31 -28.21
N ASP A 430 -9.44 19.14 -29.24
CA ASP A 430 -8.25 19.97 -29.47
C ASP A 430 -8.59 21.46 -29.60
N MET A 431 -7.54 22.28 -29.65
CA MET A 431 -7.64 23.72 -29.83
C MET A 431 -7.41 24.22 -31.26
N ARG A 432 -7.34 23.33 -32.26
CA ARG A 432 -7.11 23.75 -33.65
C ARG A 432 -8.26 24.65 -34.11
N GLY A 433 -7.93 25.83 -34.62
CA GLY A 433 -8.91 26.85 -35.02
C GLY A 433 -9.67 27.53 -33.88
N LYS A 434 -9.20 27.44 -32.62
CA LYS A 434 -9.90 27.98 -31.44
C LYS A 434 -9.00 28.94 -30.66
N GLN A 435 -9.59 29.98 -30.09
CA GLN A 435 -8.91 30.97 -29.26
C GLN A 435 -9.47 30.93 -27.83
N PHE A 436 -8.66 31.27 -26.83
CA PHE A 436 -9.10 31.29 -25.44
C PHE A 436 -10.38 32.09 -25.24
N TYR A 437 -11.24 31.63 -24.33
CA TYR A 437 -12.45 32.34 -23.94
C TYR A 437 -12.14 33.74 -23.41
N ALA A 438 -11.13 33.84 -22.55
CA ALA A 438 -10.47 35.08 -22.15
C ALA A 438 -8.95 34.85 -22.16
N GLY A 439 -8.27 35.37 -23.17
CA GLY A 439 -6.82 35.31 -23.31
C GLY A 439 -6.15 36.50 -22.64
N ILE A 440 -4.99 36.27 -22.02
CA ILE A 440 -4.17 37.31 -21.41
C ILE A 440 -2.95 37.63 -22.29
N GLU A 441 -2.63 38.91 -22.43
CA GLU A 441 -1.41 39.39 -23.08
C GLU A 441 -0.23 39.30 -22.11
N ILE A 442 0.90 38.74 -22.56
CA ILE A 442 2.01 38.34 -21.68
C ILE A 442 3.18 39.33 -21.83
N LYS A 443 3.79 39.71 -20.70
CA LYS A 443 5.15 40.30 -20.62
C LYS A 443 6.03 39.32 -19.84
N VAL A 444 7.22 38.98 -20.34
CA VAL A 444 8.02 37.82 -19.86
C VAL A 444 9.32 38.26 -19.18
N GLY A 445 9.69 37.60 -18.07
CA GLY A 445 11.01 37.66 -17.43
C GLY A 445 11.64 36.27 -17.19
N PHE A 446 12.94 36.21 -16.87
CA PHE A 446 13.71 34.96 -16.69
C PHE A 446 14.35 34.86 -15.29
N VAL A 447 14.20 33.71 -14.62
CA VAL A 447 14.78 33.45 -13.28
C VAL A 447 15.31 32.00 -13.17
N PRO A 448 16.47 31.75 -12.53
CA PRO A 448 17.04 30.41 -12.35
C PRO A 448 16.29 29.51 -11.34
N PRO A 449 16.43 28.17 -11.42
CA PRO A 449 15.33 27.22 -11.18
C PRO A 449 15.19 26.64 -9.76
N ALA A 450 16.18 26.80 -8.88
CA ALA A 450 16.27 25.96 -7.68
C ALA A 450 15.26 26.32 -6.57
N GLU A 451 14.77 27.57 -6.53
CA GLU A 451 13.80 28.01 -5.53
C GLU A 451 12.55 28.69 -6.12
N VAL A 452 12.36 28.60 -7.44
CA VAL A 452 11.35 29.37 -8.19
C VAL A 452 9.97 29.24 -7.59
N LYS A 453 9.58 28.03 -7.18
CA LYS A 453 8.25 27.81 -6.61
C LYS A 453 8.09 28.37 -5.21
N ARG A 454 9.10 28.23 -4.36
CA ARG A 454 9.08 28.83 -3.02
C ARG A 454 9.07 30.35 -3.13
N VAL A 455 10.03 30.92 -3.86
CA VAL A 455 10.18 32.39 -3.97
C VAL A 455 9.00 33.01 -4.72
N GLY A 456 8.64 32.46 -5.88
CA GLY A 456 7.54 32.97 -6.70
C GLY A 456 6.19 32.86 -5.98
N ASP A 457 5.84 31.67 -5.50
CA ASP A 457 4.48 31.44 -4.98
C ASP A 457 4.32 31.94 -3.53
N THR A 458 5.38 32.02 -2.70
CA THR A 458 5.27 32.39 -1.27
C THR A 458 5.91 33.72 -0.87
N LEU A 459 6.99 34.16 -1.52
CA LEU A 459 7.70 35.38 -1.12
C LEU A 459 7.32 36.60 -1.97
N LEU A 460 7.23 36.40 -3.29
CA LEU A 460 7.06 37.51 -4.25
C LEU A 460 5.66 37.57 -4.87
N GLY A 461 4.85 36.52 -4.74
CA GLY A 461 3.51 36.46 -5.37
C GLY A 461 3.56 36.50 -6.90
N MET A 462 4.65 36.02 -7.51
CA MET A 462 4.85 36.04 -8.95
C MET A 462 4.37 34.73 -9.59
N ALA A 463 3.60 34.85 -10.68
CA ALA A 463 3.26 33.70 -11.50
C ALA A 463 4.52 33.10 -12.13
N THR A 464 4.71 31.79 -12.02
CA THR A 464 5.91 31.11 -12.54
C THR A 464 5.53 29.87 -13.37
N GLN A 465 6.19 29.66 -14.50
CA GLN A 465 6.01 28.49 -15.37
C GLN A 465 7.36 27.83 -15.72
N CYS A 466 7.58 26.63 -15.19
CA CYS A 466 8.79 25.85 -15.49
C CYS A 466 8.61 24.94 -16.70
N VAL A 467 9.64 24.79 -17.51
CA VAL A 467 9.72 23.91 -18.68
C VAL A 467 11.02 23.10 -18.59
N GLN A 468 10.96 21.80 -18.88
CA GLN A 468 12.17 20.97 -18.95
C GLN A 468 12.99 21.37 -20.17
N VAL A 469 14.33 21.48 -20.03
CA VAL A 469 15.22 21.89 -21.13
C VAL A 469 15.02 21.04 -22.39
N LYS A 470 14.78 19.74 -22.26
CA LYS A 470 14.51 18.87 -23.42
C LYS A 470 13.32 19.33 -24.28
N ASN A 471 12.30 19.93 -23.66
CA ASN A 471 11.11 20.45 -24.34
C ASN A 471 11.32 21.87 -24.90
N VAL A 472 12.39 22.55 -24.48
CA VAL A 472 12.85 23.82 -25.06
C VAL A 472 13.73 23.53 -26.28
N VAL A 473 14.65 22.58 -26.16
CA VAL A 473 15.54 22.14 -27.25
C VAL A 473 14.73 21.51 -28.38
N LYS A 474 13.77 20.64 -28.05
CA LYS A 474 12.88 20.02 -29.02
C LYS A 474 11.43 20.39 -28.70
N THR A 475 10.94 21.41 -29.41
CA THR A 475 9.57 21.88 -29.28
C THR A 475 8.62 21.02 -30.12
N SER A 476 7.37 20.89 -29.66
CA SER A 476 6.28 20.36 -30.49
C SER A 476 5.04 21.25 -30.35
N PRO A 477 4.24 21.44 -31.41
CA PRO A 477 3.04 22.28 -31.36
C PRO A 477 2.09 21.87 -30.22
N GLN A 478 1.95 20.56 -29.98
CA GLN A 478 1.13 20.04 -28.87
C GLN A 478 1.69 20.43 -27.50
N THR A 479 3.01 20.36 -27.30
CA THR A 479 3.65 20.72 -26.03
C THR A 479 3.51 22.22 -25.75
N LEU A 480 3.71 23.05 -26.78
CA LEU A 480 3.54 24.50 -26.69
C LEU A 480 2.08 24.87 -26.42
N SER A 481 1.13 24.26 -27.12
CA SER A 481 -0.31 24.45 -26.87
C SER A 481 -0.69 24.11 -25.42
N ASN A 482 -0.23 22.96 -24.91
CA ASN A 482 -0.46 22.56 -23.52
C ASN A 482 0.22 23.51 -22.51
N LEU A 483 1.35 24.12 -22.88
CA LEU A 483 2.02 25.13 -22.06
C LEU A 483 1.20 26.42 -22.00
N CYS A 484 0.69 26.90 -23.13
CA CYS A 484 -0.18 28.08 -23.21
C CYS A 484 -1.44 27.93 -22.34
N LEU A 485 -2.05 26.73 -22.30
CA LEU A 485 -3.18 26.43 -21.40
C LEU A 485 -2.87 26.79 -19.94
N LYS A 486 -1.66 26.43 -19.48
CA LYS A 486 -1.22 26.63 -18.09
C LYS A 486 -0.87 28.09 -17.81
N ILE A 487 -0.22 28.75 -18.77
CA ILE A 487 0.18 30.15 -18.64
C ILE A 487 -1.07 31.03 -18.57
N ASN A 488 -2.00 30.87 -19.50
CA ASN A 488 -3.23 31.67 -19.52
C ASN A 488 -4.02 31.55 -18.20
N ALA A 489 -4.18 30.32 -17.69
CA ALA A 489 -4.86 30.08 -16.41
C ALA A 489 -4.13 30.73 -15.20
N LYS A 490 -2.79 30.69 -15.17
CA LYS A 490 -2.01 31.31 -14.08
C LYS A 490 -2.08 32.83 -14.07
N LEU A 491 -2.26 33.44 -15.23
CA LEU A 491 -2.40 34.89 -15.37
C LEU A 491 -3.85 35.37 -15.22
N GLY A 492 -4.77 34.49 -14.79
CA GLY A 492 -6.18 34.82 -14.58
C GLY A 492 -7.06 34.73 -15.82
N GLY A 493 -6.52 34.25 -16.95
CA GLY A 493 -7.29 33.99 -18.17
C GLY A 493 -8.21 32.77 -18.04
N ILE A 494 -9.20 32.71 -18.94
CA ILE A 494 -10.18 31.62 -19.02
C ILE A 494 -9.95 30.87 -20.34
N ASN A 495 -9.57 29.59 -20.27
CA ASN A 495 -9.26 28.82 -21.47
C ASN A 495 -10.52 28.53 -22.30
N ASN A 496 -11.55 27.99 -21.67
CA ASN A 496 -12.86 27.70 -22.23
C ASN A 496 -13.91 27.65 -21.11
N VAL A 497 -15.19 27.62 -21.47
CA VAL A 497 -16.30 27.44 -20.52
C VAL A 497 -17.26 26.37 -21.03
N LEU A 498 -17.98 25.70 -20.13
CA LEU A 498 -19.13 24.87 -20.54
C LEU A 498 -20.18 25.77 -21.19
N VAL A 499 -20.74 25.31 -22.31
CA VAL A 499 -21.81 26.02 -23.01
C VAL A 499 -22.96 26.32 -22.03
N PRO A 500 -23.35 27.59 -21.83
CA PRO A 500 -24.22 27.99 -20.72
C PRO A 500 -25.56 27.24 -20.63
N HIS A 501 -26.22 26.97 -21.75
CA HIS A 501 -27.53 26.32 -21.76
C HIS A 501 -27.49 24.82 -21.42
N GLN A 502 -26.30 24.19 -21.46
CA GLN A 502 -26.08 22.79 -21.08
C GLN A 502 -25.69 22.62 -19.61
N ARG A 503 -25.46 23.72 -18.87
CA ARG A 503 -25.09 23.65 -17.46
C ARG A 503 -26.26 23.11 -16.63
N TRP A 504 -25.93 22.30 -15.64
CA TRP A 504 -26.89 21.86 -14.64
C TRP A 504 -27.29 23.03 -13.75
N ASP A 505 -28.38 23.71 -14.11
CA ASP A 505 -28.97 24.75 -13.26
C ASP A 505 -29.79 24.10 -12.14
N LEU A 506 -29.27 24.17 -10.91
CA LEU A 506 -30.08 24.01 -9.68
C LEU A 506 -31.33 24.92 -9.71
N GLU A 507 -31.27 26.04 -10.44
CA GLU A 507 -32.37 26.99 -10.65
C GLU A 507 -33.56 26.40 -11.42
N LYS A 508 -33.37 25.44 -12.34
CA LYS A 508 -34.51 24.86 -13.11
C LYS A 508 -35.47 24.07 -12.22
N LYS A 509 -35.00 23.43 -11.13
CA LYS A 509 -35.88 22.79 -10.13
C LYS A 509 -36.56 23.80 -9.20
N LYS A 510 -35.94 24.96 -8.93
CA LYS A 510 -36.50 26.02 -8.06
C LYS A 510 -37.32 27.07 -8.79
N ARG A 511 -37.30 27.13 -10.13
CA ARG A 511 -38.08 28.08 -10.96
C ARG A 511 -39.60 28.00 -10.76
N LYS A 512 -40.11 26.93 -10.13
CA LYS A 512 -41.50 26.83 -9.64
C LYS A 512 -41.79 27.69 -8.39
N LYS A 513 -40.78 28.23 -7.71
CA LYS A 513 -40.90 29.20 -6.60
C LYS A 513 -40.14 30.47 -6.97
N LYS A 514 -40.87 31.54 -7.30
CA LYS A 514 -40.32 32.88 -7.58
C LYS A 514 -39.42 33.35 -6.41
N THR A 515 -38.09 33.21 -6.47
CA THR A 515 -37.12 34.11 -5.78
C THR A 515 -35.66 33.74 -6.02
N LYS A 516 -34.86 34.77 -6.36
CA LYS A 516 -33.39 34.94 -6.30
C LYS A 516 -32.48 33.93 -7.03
N ARG A 517 -31.58 34.45 -7.87
CA ARG A 517 -30.42 33.71 -8.39
C ARG A 517 -29.47 33.40 -7.22
N PHE A 518 -29.15 32.14 -6.99
CA PHE A 518 -28.21 31.72 -5.95
C PHE A 518 -26.89 31.31 -6.58
N GLY A 519 -25.78 31.92 -6.16
CA GLY A 519 -24.44 31.47 -6.55
C GLY A 519 -24.14 30.10 -5.95
N THR A 520 -23.60 29.18 -6.75
CA THR A 520 -23.08 27.89 -6.25
C THR A 520 -21.55 27.97 -6.21
N LYS A 521 -20.95 27.59 -5.07
CA LYS A 521 -19.49 27.41 -4.94
C LYS A 521 -19.16 25.93 -4.92
N LEU A 522 -18.19 25.51 -5.72
CA LEU A 522 -17.66 24.15 -5.73
C LEU A 522 -16.37 24.12 -4.93
N PHE A 523 -16.26 23.17 -4.00
CA PHE A 523 -15.06 22.96 -3.18
C PHE A 523 -14.53 21.55 -3.43
N GLU A 524 -13.21 21.42 -3.50
CA GLU A 524 -12.51 20.15 -3.52
C GLU A 524 -11.49 20.16 -2.38
N VAL A 525 -11.43 19.07 -1.63
CA VAL A 525 -10.46 18.88 -0.54
C VAL A 525 -9.67 17.61 -0.83
N ASN A 526 -8.35 17.71 -0.79
CA ASN A 526 -7.44 16.60 -1.04
C ASN A 526 -6.34 16.55 0.03
N ILE A 527 -6.07 15.36 0.58
CA ILE A 527 -5.10 15.15 1.67
C ILE A 527 -3.98 14.24 1.14
N HIS A 528 -2.74 14.74 1.18
CA HIS A 528 -1.55 13.96 0.83
C HIS A 528 -0.68 13.77 2.08
N THR A 529 -0.45 12.52 2.48
CA THR A 529 0.51 12.21 3.55
C THR A 529 1.91 12.10 2.97
N HIS A 530 2.75 13.10 3.21
CA HIS A 530 4.19 12.99 2.97
C HIS A 530 4.88 12.43 4.22
N THR A 531 5.32 11.17 4.18
CA THR A 531 6.26 10.64 5.19
C THR A 531 7.65 11.23 4.94
N TYR A 532 7.92 12.42 5.47
CA TYR A 532 9.28 12.95 5.61
C TYR A 532 9.81 12.59 6.99
N THR A 533 10.65 11.55 7.09
CA THR A 533 11.57 11.43 8.22
C THR A 533 12.74 12.38 7.99
N HIS A 534 12.62 13.62 8.47
CA HIS A 534 13.76 14.48 8.73
C HIS A 534 13.77 14.86 10.20
N THR A 535 14.83 14.42 10.89
CA THR A 535 15.23 14.91 12.20
C THR A 535 15.43 16.42 12.10
N CYS A 536 14.52 17.21 12.69
CA CYS A 536 14.72 18.64 12.88
C CYS A 536 15.87 18.84 13.87
N ILE A 537 17.06 19.17 13.38
CA ILE A 537 18.03 19.91 14.18
C ILE A 537 17.63 21.38 14.06
N LEU A 538 16.89 21.86 15.05
CA LEU A 538 16.67 23.29 15.27
C LEU A 538 18.03 23.91 15.61
N LYS A 539 18.59 24.73 14.70
CA LYS A 539 19.54 25.77 15.07
C LYS A 539 18.81 27.11 15.06
N PRO A 540 18.81 27.87 16.17
CA PRO A 540 18.24 29.21 16.19
C PRO A 540 19.11 30.15 15.36
N PHE A 541 18.50 30.87 14.41
CA PHE A 541 19.14 32.00 13.74
C PHE A 541 18.76 33.28 14.50
N HIS A 542 19.75 33.88 15.16
CA HIS A 542 19.65 35.26 15.63
C HIS A 542 19.74 36.21 14.44
N THR A 543 18.80 37.14 14.38
CA THR A 543 18.79 38.29 13.47
C THR A 543 19.84 39.31 13.87
N GLU A 544 20.77 39.64 12.96
CA GLU A 544 21.43 40.93 12.95
C GLU A 544 21.35 41.56 11.56
N ARG A 545 20.76 42.76 11.54
CA ARG A 545 20.80 43.70 10.42
C ARG A 545 22.23 44.25 10.33
N ASN A 546 22.85 44.20 9.16
CA ASN A 546 23.57 45.35 8.62
C ASN A 546 23.92 45.14 7.13
N LEU A 547 23.35 45.99 6.30
CA LEU A 547 23.74 46.21 4.92
C LEU A 547 25.10 46.92 4.89
N LYS A 548 26.10 46.32 4.24
CA LYS A 548 27.17 47.08 3.58
C LYS A 548 27.67 46.35 2.34
N LYS A 549 27.63 47.09 1.22
CA LYS A 549 28.20 46.76 -0.09
C LYS A 549 29.68 46.38 0.04
N ARG A 550 30.09 45.29 -0.62
CA ARG A 550 31.37 45.17 -1.33
C ARG A 550 31.24 44.03 -2.33
N GLY A 551 31.63 44.32 -3.57
CA GLY A 551 31.67 43.33 -4.64
C GLY A 551 32.79 42.35 -4.43
N ASP A 552 32.52 41.10 -4.75
CA ASP A 552 33.50 40.12 -5.23
C ASP A 552 32.72 39.03 -5.97
N SER A 553 33.27 38.64 -7.12
CA SER A 553 32.77 37.58 -7.99
C SER A 553 32.93 36.20 -7.32
N PRO A 554 31.91 35.33 -7.29
CA PRO A 554 32.11 33.95 -6.88
C PRO A 554 32.44 33.08 -8.09
N THR A 555 33.66 32.58 -8.05
CA THR A 555 34.21 31.46 -8.80
C THR A 555 33.36 30.19 -8.66
N ASN A 556 33.46 29.36 -9.71
CA ASN A 556 32.91 28.01 -9.87
C ASN A 556 32.78 27.22 -8.55
N SER A 557 31.56 26.86 -8.17
CA SER A 557 31.31 25.75 -7.23
C SER A 557 30.45 24.68 -7.90
N ALA A 558 30.88 23.43 -7.69
CA ALA A 558 30.57 22.27 -8.48
C ALA A 558 29.08 21.89 -8.50
N PHE A 559 28.56 21.72 -9.72
CA PHE A 559 27.23 21.16 -9.99
C PHE A 559 27.15 19.69 -9.57
N THR A 560 26.08 19.33 -8.87
CA THR A 560 25.67 17.93 -8.68
C THR A 560 25.08 17.37 -9.99
N PRO A 561 25.40 16.14 -10.43
CA PRO A 561 25.13 15.70 -11.81
C PRO A 561 23.67 15.38 -12.16
N ASN A 562 22.71 15.51 -11.23
CA ASN A 562 21.33 15.00 -11.42
C ASN A 562 20.22 16.05 -11.33
N ALA A 563 20.54 17.34 -11.33
CA ALA A 563 19.52 18.38 -11.52
C ALA A 563 19.07 18.41 -12.98
N LYS A 564 17.88 17.85 -13.27
CA LYS A 564 17.16 18.06 -14.55
C LYS A 564 17.12 19.58 -14.79
N ARG A 565 17.90 20.08 -15.76
CA ARG A 565 17.92 21.51 -16.10
C ARG A 565 16.49 21.94 -16.44
N LEU A 566 15.92 22.79 -15.59
CA LEU A 566 14.61 23.40 -15.74
C LEU A 566 14.83 24.86 -16.15
N VAL A 567 13.99 25.37 -17.02
CA VAL A 567 13.91 26.80 -17.35
C VAL A 567 12.63 27.33 -16.75
N ALA A 568 12.68 28.42 -15.99
CA ALA A 568 11.49 29.06 -15.44
C ALA A 568 11.23 30.39 -16.12
N PHE A 569 9.99 30.57 -16.58
CA PHE A 569 9.46 31.83 -17.06
C PHE A 569 8.65 32.47 -15.94
N CYS A 570 8.93 33.75 -15.66
CA CYS A 570 8.14 34.60 -14.76
C CYS A 570 7.20 35.47 -15.59
#